data_AF-A0A8J5VJH2-F1
#
_entry.id   AF-A0A8J5VJH2-F1
#
_cell.length_a   1.000
_cell.length_b   1.000
_cell.length_c   1.000
_cell.angle_alpha   90.00
_cell.angle_beta   90.00
_cell.angle_gamma   90.00
#
_symmetry.space_group_name_H-M   'P 1'
#
loop_
_entity.id
_entity.type
_entity.pdbx_description
1 polymer ?
#
loop_
_entity_poly.entity_id
_entity_poly.type
_entity_poly.pdbx_seq_one_letter_code
_entity_poly.pdbx_strand_id
1 'polypeptide(L)'
;MSVPPSGHRQVSLRGSSAREITRDALLQKVSEERQLRSHLRRAAAAALSIQQVWRRYLVVRIVSEQLHEEWEVLINQPDCPDINLTNQWISSKMLRPFLFFITQPSSWYKGQKNKTLKSISACFKIILNSINSMDASKNFCSFAVGMPEERSVWLYQAKRLISLCSFILARCDHSCCKDVYMVEITAIAMRLAVSLTDCKTWKILKTEDTTTASASVESLIEFIGANQSGTYSCLRRYISCLGSHATLEKKNSSISADDHFLITASAITIALRPFHSMRAGKGADLNGASKQYFTFILTIPNLCKHLPPLLLPAIKHISILQPALNILLVVADLQGQSI
;
A
#
# COMPACT_ATOMS: atom_id res chain seq x y z
N MET A 1 20.66 -51.28 -100.71
CA MET A 1 21.71 -50.94 -99.71
C MET A 1 21.97 -49.46 -99.90
N SER A 2 21.66 -48.54 -98.99
CA SER A 2 22.15 -48.44 -97.61
C SER A 2 21.23 -47.54 -96.77
N VAL A 3 20.95 -47.96 -95.54
CA VAL A 3 20.10 -47.28 -94.54
C VAL A 3 20.95 -46.27 -93.74
N PRO A 4 20.51 -45.03 -93.50
CA PRO A 4 21.19 -44.11 -92.59
C PRO A 4 20.80 -44.39 -91.12
N PRO A 5 21.64 -44.03 -90.13
CA PRO A 5 21.53 -44.56 -88.78
C PRO A 5 20.36 -43.96 -88.01
N SER A 6 19.88 -44.79 -87.08
CA SER A 6 18.82 -44.55 -86.12
C SER A 6 19.02 -43.26 -85.32
N GLY A 7 18.21 -42.24 -85.63
CA GLY A 7 18.04 -41.07 -84.78
C GLY A 7 17.51 -41.49 -83.41
N HIS A 8 18.37 -41.47 -82.39
CA HIS A 8 17.96 -41.55 -81.00
C HIS A 8 17.06 -40.36 -80.70
N ARG A 9 15.74 -40.61 -80.61
CA ARG A 9 14.80 -39.70 -79.98
C ARG A 9 15.19 -39.59 -78.51
N GLN A 10 15.94 -38.55 -78.18
CA GLN A 10 16.22 -38.18 -76.79
C GLN A 10 14.92 -37.68 -76.18
N VAL A 11 14.21 -38.59 -75.50
CA VAL A 11 13.04 -38.23 -74.69
C VAL A 11 13.57 -37.48 -73.47
N SER A 12 13.47 -36.16 -73.49
CA SER A 12 13.71 -35.31 -72.33
C SER A 12 12.67 -35.63 -71.27
N LEU A 13 13.03 -36.48 -70.32
CA LEU A 13 12.32 -36.64 -69.06
C LEU A 13 12.46 -35.30 -68.31
N ARG A 14 11.47 -34.42 -68.49
CA ARG A 14 11.30 -33.14 -67.76
C ARG A 14 11.11 -33.37 -66.26
N GLY A 15 12.13 -33.89 -65.58
CA GLY A 15 12.10 -34.18 -64.15
C GLY A 15 13.29 -33.62 -63.36
N SER A 16 14.30 -33.03 -64.00
CA SER A 16 15.60 -32.75 -63.37
C SER A 16 15.89 -31.27 -63.06
N SER A 17 14.90 -30.38 -62.95
CA SER A 17 15.17 -28.97 -62.62
C SER A 17 14.90 -28.55 -61.17
N ALA A 18 14.41 -29.45 -60.31
CA ALA A 18 14.36 -29.18 -58.87
C ALA A 18 15.57 -29.84 -58.19
N ARG A 19 16.53 -29.04 -57.72
CA ARG A 19 17.61 -29.54 -56.83
C ARG A 19 16.95 -30.24 -55.64
N GLU A 20 17.23 -31.53 -55.46
CA GLU A 20 16.79 -32.27 -54.28
C GLU A 20 17.29 -31.56 -53.02
N ILE A 21 16.35 -31.19 -52.15
CA ILE A 21 16.67 -30.52 -50.89
C ILE A 21 17.33 -31.55 -50.00
N THR A 22 18.55 -31.28 -49.54
CA THR A 22 19.24 -32.17 -48.61
C THR A 22 18.44 -32.30 -47.31
N ARG A 23 18.48 -33.49 -46.70
CA ARG A 23 17.78 -33.79 -45.44
C ARG A 23 18.03 -32.72 -44.37
N ASP A 24 19.27 -32.26 -44.24
CA ASP A 24 19.65 -31.26 -43.23
C ASP A 24 19.04 -29.88 -43.51
N ALA A 25 18.94 -29.48 -44.79
CA ALA A 25 18.26 -28.24 -45.17
C ALA A 25 16.74 -28.29 -44.89
N LEU A 26 16.11 -29.46 -45.04
CA LEU A 26 14.71 -29.65 -44.63
C LEU A 26 14.53 -29.57 -43.11
N LEU A 27 15.43 -30.20 -42.34
CA LEU A 27 15.38 -30.17 -40.87
C LEU A 27 15.60 -28.75 -40.33
N GLN A 28 16.54 -28.00 -40.90
CA GLN A 28 16.75 -26.61 -40.55
C GLN A 28 15.51 -25.77 -40.84
N LYS A 29 14.90 -25.90 -42.02
CA LYS A 29 13.67 -25.19 -42.38
C LYS A 29 12.51 -25.50 -41.43
N VAL A 30 12.34 -26.77 -41.03
CA VAL A 30 11.34 -27.17 -40.03
C VAL A 30 11.65 -26.56 -38.66
N SER A 31 12.93 -26.49 -38.27
CA SER A 31 13.34 -25.89 -37.00
C SER A 31 13.05 -24.39 -36.96
N GLU A 32 13.35 -23.66 -38.04
CA GLU A 32 13.07 -22.23 -38.21
C GLU A 32 11.55 -21.97 -38.21
N GLU A 33 10.77 -22.80 -38.91
CA GLU A 33 9.31 -22.69 -38.91
C GLU A 33 8.71 -22.97 -37.53
N ARG A 34 9.25 -23.96 -36.79
CA ARG A 34 8.85 -24.21 -35.39
C ARG A 34 9.19 -23.03 -34.49
N GLN A 35 10.37 -22.42 -34.65
CA GLN A 35 10.77 -21.23 -33.91
C GLN A 35 9.85 -20.04 -34.23
N LEU A 36 9.54 -19.82 -35.51
CA LEU A 36 8.61 -18.77 -35.95
C LEU A 36 7.21 -18.99 -35.36
N ARG A 37 6.65 -20.20 -35.44
CA ARG A 37 5.35 -20.53 -34.84
C ARG A 37 5.36 -20.33 -33.32
N SER A 38 6.45 -20.72 -32.65
CA SER A 38 6.63 -20.47 -31.21
C SER A 38 6.66 -18.98 -30.88
N HIS A 39 7.40 -18.19 -31.66
CA HIS A 39 7.48 -16.75 -31.50
C HIS A 39 6.13 -16.07 -31.72
N LEU A 40 5.41 -16.43 -32.80
CA LEU A 40 4.08 -15.91 -33.10
C LEU A 40 3.07 -16.23 -31.99
N ARG A 41 3.11 -17.45 -31.43
CA ARG A 41 2.27 -17.80 -30.27
C ARG A 41 2.58 -16.96 -29.04
N ARG A 42 3.88 -16.74 -28.72
CA ARG A 42 4.30 -15.88 -27.61
C ARG A 42 3.89 -14.42 -27.83
N ALA A 43 4.04 -13.90 -29.05
CA ALA A 43 3.62 -12.55 -29.41
C ALA A 43 2.10 -12.38 -29.29
N ALA A 44 1.32 -13.35 -29.78
CA ALA A 44 -0.14 -13.35 -29.65
C ALA A 44 -0.58 -13.41 -28.18
N ALA A 45 0.06 -14.27 -27.37
CA ALA A 45 -0.21 -14.35 -25.93
C ALA A 45 0.12 -13.02 -25.23
N ALA A 46 1.27 -12.41 -25.53
CA ALA A 46 1.65 -11.11 -24.98
C ALA A 46 0.66 -10.01 -25.39
N ALA A 47 0.23 -9.98 -26.65
CA ALA A 47 -0.78 -9.03 -27.12
C ALA A 47 -2.11 -9.18 -26.38
N LEU A 48 -2.57 -10.42 -26.16
CA LEU A 48 -3.77 -10.70 -25.36
C LEU A 48 -3.61 -10.25 -23.92
N SER A 49 -2.45 -10.49 -23.29
CA SER A 49 -2.17 -10.01 -21.93
C SER A 49 -2.22 -8.49 -21.84
N ILE A 50 -1.62 -7.77 -22.79
CA ILE A 50 -1.67 -6.31 -22.85
C ILE A 50 -3.11 -5.82 -22.98
N GLN A 51 -3.88 -6.41 -23.90
CA GLN A 51 -5.29 -6.06 -24.09
C GLN A 51 -6.13 -6.30 -22.83
N GLN A 52 -5.93 -7.43 -22.13
CA GLN A 52 -6.62 -7.75 -20.89
C GLN A 52 -6.32 -6.74 -19.79
N VAL A 53 -5.03 -6.41 -19.59
CA VAL A 53 -4.60 -5.42 -18.59
C VAL A 53 -5.20 -4.05 -18.91
N TRP A 54 -5.15 -3.63 -20.18
CA TRP A 54 -5.68 -2.34 -20.61
C TRP A 54 -7.20 -2.25 -20.45
N ARG A 55 -7.95 -3.28 -20.88
CA ARG A 55 -9.41 -3.34 -20.74
C ARG A 55 -9.82 -3.33 -19.27
N ARG A 56 -9.13 -4.10 -18.42
CA ARG A 56 -9.37 -4.09 -16.97
C ARG A 56 -9.13 -2.71 -16.36
N TYR A 57 -8.00 -2.09 -16.70
CA TYR A 57 -7.69 -0.74 -16.24
C TYR A 57 -8.78 0.26 -16.64
N LEU A 58 -9.22 0.22 -17.90
CA LEU A 58 -10.25 1.13 -18.41
C LEU A 58 -11.58 0.98 -17.65
N VAL A 59 -12.06 -0.26 -17.47
CA VAL A 59 -13.31 -0.53 -16.75
C VAL A 59 -13.20 -0.10 -15.29
N VAL A 60 -12.10 -0.45 -14.61
CA VAL A 60 -11.87 -0.05 -13.21
C VAL A 60 -11.82 1.46 -13.07
N ARG A 61 -11.19 2.17 -14.01
CA ARG A 61 -11.15 3.64 -14.01
C ARG A 61 -12.54 4.24 -14.12
N ILE A 62 -13.35 3.79 -15.09
CA ILE A 62 -14.72 4.30 -15.30
C ILE A 62 -15.58 4.08 -14.04
N VAL A 63 -15.57 2.86 -13.50
CA VAL A 63 -16.33 2.53 -12.29
C VAL A 63 -15.83 3.34 -11.09
N SER A 64 -14.51 3.53 -10.96
CA SER A 64 -13.91 4.33 -9.89
C SER A 64 -14.33 5.80 -9.96
N GLU A 65 -14.42 6.37 -11.16
CA GLU A 65 -14.86 7.76 -11.36
C GLU A 65 -16.34 7.92 -11.02
N GLN A 66 -17.19 7.01 -11.51
CA GLN A 66 -18.63 6.98 -11.17
C GLN A 66 -18.87 6.86 -9.67
N LEU A 67 -18.21 5.91 -9.00
CA LEU A 67 -18.33 5.72 -7.56
C LEU A 67 -17.83 6.95 -6.78
N HIS A 68 -16.81 7.66 -7.28
CA HIS A 68 -16.33 8.89 -6.63
C HIS A 68 -17.37 10.01 -6.74
N GLU A 69 -18.02 10.17 -7.89
CA GLU A 69 -19.09 11.15 -8.08
C GLU A 69 -20.32 10.83 -7.22
N GLU A 70 -20.80 9.59 -7.23
CA GLU A 70 -21.91 9.14 -6.38
C GLU A 70 -21.59 9.36 -4.90
N TRP A 71 -20.37 9.03 -4.48
CA TRP A 71 -19.92 9.22 -3.10
C TRP A 71 -19.89 10.70 -2.71
N GLU A 72 -19.43 11.58 -3.59
CA GLU A 72 -19.43 13.02 -3.31
C GLU A 72 -20.84 13.60 -3.21
N VAL A 73 -21.77 13.16 -4.06
CA VAL A 73 -23.17 13.57 -3.95
C VAL A 73 -23.75 13.12 -2.61
N LEU A 74 -23.48 11.88 -2.19
CA LEU A 74 -23.94 11.35 -0.91
C LEU A 74 -23.39 12.11 0.30
N ILE A 75 -22.14 12.59 0.23
CA ILE A 75 -21.47 13.27 1.36
C ILE A 75 -21.77 14.78 1.38
N ASN A 76 -21.98 15.41 0.23
CA ASN A 76 -22.24 16.84 0.12
C ASN A 76 -23.74 17.21 0.18
N GLN A 77 -24.64 16.24 0.34
CA GLN A 77 -26.07 16.52 0.48
C GLN A 77 -26.35 17.35 1.75
N PRO A 78 -27.05 18.49 1.64
CA PRO A 78 -27.31 19.40 2.76
C PRO A 78 -28.17 18.78 3.89
N ASP A 79 -28.90 17.69 3.61
CA ASP A 79 -29.71 16.94 4.59
C ASP A 79 -28.92 15.81 5.32
N CYS A 80 -27.61 15.69 5.08
CA CYS A 80 -26.75 14.72 5.76
C CYS A 80 -26.62 14.89 7.30
N PRO A 81 -26.87 16.05 7.95
CA PRO A 81 -26.74 16.17 9.40
C PRO A 81 -27.70 15.27 10.21
N ASP A 82 -28.87 14.92 9.63
CA ASP A 82 -29.94 14.15 10.31
C ASP A 82 -30.05 12.70 9.84
N ILE A 83 -29.21 12.26 8.90
CA ILE A 83 -29.04 10.82 8.68
C ILE A 83 -28.37 10.31 9.95
N ASN A 84 -29.05 9.47 10.72
CA ASN A 84 -28.40 8.67 11.76
C ASN A 84 -27.24 7.90 11.12
N LEU A 85 -26.04 8.48 11.15
CA LEU A 85 -24.79 7.95 10.61
C LEU A 85 -24.42 6.72 11.42
N THR A 86 -25.08 5.61 11.14
CA THR A 86 -24.83 4.36 11.82
C THR A 86 -23.46 3.83 11.42
N ASN A 87 -22.84 3.06 12.32
CA ASN A 87 -21.62 2.31 12.07
C ASN A 87 -21.71 1.47 10.78
N GLN A 88 -22.87 0.87 10.51
CA GLN A 88 -23.16 0.09 9.30
C GLN A 88 -23.20 0.96 8.04
N TRP A 89 -23.79 2.16 8.12
CA TRP A 89 -23.77 3.10 7.00
C TRP A 89 -22.35 3.57 6.70
N ILE A 90 -21.58 3.95 7.74
CA ILE A 90 -20.17 4.37 7.61
C ILE A 90 -19.36 3.25 6.96
N SER A 91 -19.50 2.02 7.42
CA SER A 91 -18.74 0.89 6.86
C SER A 91 -19.15 0.54 5.43
N SER A 92 -20.45 0.45 5.15
CA SER A 92 -20.94 -0.13 3.89
C SER A 92 -21.15 0.89 2.76
N LYS A 93 -21.69 2.07 3.07
CA LYS A 93 -22.06 3.10 2.08
C LYS A 93 -20.96 4.14 1.89
N MET A 94 -20.21 4.45 2.94
CA MET A 94 -19.17 5.47 2.88
C MET A 94 -17.77 4.85 2.67
N LEU A 95 -17.30 3.99 3.58
CA LEU A 95 -15.93 3.47 3.57
C LEU A 95 -15.65 2.51 2.42
N ARG A 96 -16.58 1.60 2.11
CA ARG A 96 -16.33 0.58 1.08
C ARG A 96 -16.15 1.20 -0.33
N PRO A 97 -17.01 2.11 -0.81
CA PRO A 97 -16.75 2.82 -2.07
C PRO A 97 -15.51 3.70 -2.00
N PHE A 98 -15.31 4.42 -0.88
CA PHE A 98 -14.11 5.23 -0.66
C PHE A 98 -12.81 4.45 -0.82
N LEU A 99 -12.68 3.33 -0.11
CA LEU A 99 -11.50 2.47 -0.17
C LEU A 99 -11.29 1.88 -1.57
N PHE A 100 -12.36 1.69 -2.34
CA PHE A 100 -12.26 1.22 -3.71
C PHE A 100 -11.63 2.27 -4.64
N PHE A 101 -12.18 3.49 -4.69
CA PHE A 101 -11.68 4.50 -5.62
C PHE A 101 -10.35 5.11 -5.18
N ILE A 102 -10.11 5.28 -3.88
CA ILE A 102 -8.89 5.92 -3.36
C ILE A 102 -7.62 5.09 -3.59
N THR A 103 -7.80 3.78 -3.77
CA THR A 103 -6.71 2.84 -4.00
C THR A 103 -6.38 2.68 -5.48
N GLN A 104 -7.17 3.28 -6.38
CA GLN A 104 -6.88 3.26 -7.81
C GLN A 104 -5.80 4.28 -8.18
N PRO A 105 -4.84 3.92 -9.06
CA PRO A 105 -3.81 4.86 -9.51
C PRO A 105 -4.35 6.14 -10.16
N SER A 106 -5.51 6.05 -10.83
CA SER A 106 -6.18 7.18 -11.48
C SER A 106 -6.57 8.29 -10.50
N SER A 107 -6.98 7.94 -9.28
CA SER A 107 -7.40 8.89 -8.26
C SER A 107 -6.27 9.85 -7.82
N TRP A 108 -5.02 9.47 -8.05
CA TRP A 108 -3.82 10.26 -7.72
C TRP A 108 -3.21 10.98 -8.92
N TYR A 109 -3.86 10.92 -10.09
CA TYR A 109 -3.47 11.69 -11.26
C TYR A 109 -3.63 13.20 -11.01
N LYS A 110 -2.75 14.02 -11.60
CA LYS A 110 -2.67 15.47 -11.32
C LYS A 110 -4.02 16.20 -11.46
N GLY A 111 -4.85 15.80 -12.43
CA GLY A 111 -6.17 16.41 -12.63
C GLY A 111 -7.19 16.10 -11.53
N GLN A 112 -7.04 14.98 -10.82
CA GLN A 112 -8.01 14.48 -9.83
C GLN A 112 -7.49 14.57 -8.38
N LYS A 113 -6.19 14.87 -8.18
CA LYS A 113 -5.54 14.97 -6.87
C LYS A 113 -6.34 15.84 -5.89
N ASN A 114 -6.78 17.04 -6.29
CA ASN A 114 -7.49 17.94 -5.37
C ASN A 114 -8.85 17.37 -4.93
N LYS A 115 -9.59 16.76 -5.86
CA LYS A 115 -10.87 16.09 -5.60
C LYS A 115 -10.68 14.96 -4.59
N THR A 116 -9.70 14.11 -4.87
CA THR A 116 -9.32 12.97 -4.02
C THR A 116 -8.89 13.40 -2.62
N LEU A 117 -8.10 14.46 -2.49
CA LEU A 117 -7.67 15.00 -1.19
C LEU A 117 -8.84 15.55 -0.36
N LYS A 118 -9.82 16.21 -1.00
CA LYS A 118 -11.06 16.63 -0.34
C LYS A 118 -11.85 15.44 0.19
N SER A 119 -12.00 14.39 -0.63
CA SER A 119 -12.68 13.16 -0.20
C SER A 119 -11.96 12.47 0.95
N ILE A 120 -10.62 12.41 0.95
CA ILE A 120 -9.83 11.91 2.09
C ILE A 120 -10.13 12.72 3.35
N SER A 121 -10.02 14.05 3.26
CA SER A 121 -10.26 14.94 4.40
C SER A 121 -11.67 14.74 4.98
N ALA A 122 -12.70 14.75 4.13
CA ALA A 122 -14.09 14.54 4.57
C ALA A 122 -14.26 13.15 5.20
N CYS A 123 -13.71 12.12 4.56
CA CYS A 123 -13.78 10.74 5.04
C CYS A 123 -13.16 10.60 6.44
N PHE A 124 -11.95 11.10 6.63
CA PHE A 124 -11.24 10.97 7.90
C PHE A 124 -11.89 11.80 9.00
N LYS A 125 -12.41 13.00 8.70
CA LYS A 125 -13.15 13.82 9.66
C LYS A 125 -14.42 13.11 10.15
N ILE A 126 -15.19 12.48 9.26
CA ILE A 126 -16.39 11.71 9.64
C ILE A 126 -16.02 10.51 10.53
N ILE A 127 -14.99 9.74 10.19
CA ILE A 127 -14.56 8.60 11.01
C ILE A 127 -14.08 9.06 12.38
N LEU A 128 -13.26 10.11 12.46
CA LEU A 128 -12.80 10.67 13.73
C LEU A 128 -13.97 11.14 14.60
N ASN A 129 -14.97 11.79 14.00
CA ASN A 129 -16.18 12.19 14.73
C ASN A 129 -16.97 10.97 15.23
N SER A 130 -17.07 9.91 14.42
CA SER A 130 -17.71 8.65 14.78
C SER A 130 -17.01 7.96 15.97
N ILE A 131 -15.67 7.88 15.98
CA ILE A 131 -14.89 7.30 17.09
C ILE A 131 -15.13 8.06 18.42
N ASN A 132 -15.37 9.36 18.32
CA ASN A 132 -15.65 10.25 19.46
C ASN A 132 -17.10 10.23 19.94
N SER A 133 -18.00 9.48 19.28
CA SER A 133 -19.38 9.29 19.71
C SER A 133 -19.49 8.30 20.87
N MET A 134 -20.35 8.61 21.85
CA MET A 134 -20.69 7.68 22.94
C MET A 134 -21.78 6.68 22.54
N ASP A 135 -22.53 6.95 21.47
CA ASP A 135 -23.56 6.06 20.96
C ASP A 135 -22.91 4.93 20.14
N ALA A 136 -23.10 3.69 20.61
CA ALA A 136 -22.57 2.49 19.97
C ALA A 136 -23.03 2.32 18.53
N SER A 137 -24.28 2.72 18.23
CA SER A 137 -24.84 2.62 16.89
C SER A 137 -24.16 3.58 15.91
N LYS A 138 -23.53 4.65 16.40
CA LYS A 138 -22.86 5.68 15.60
C LYS A 138 -21.33 5.57 15.61
N ASN A 139 -20.77 4.75 16.50
CA ASN A 139 -19.33 4.60 16.66
C ASN A 139 -18.78 3.47 15.77
N PHE A 140 -17.92 3.81 14.81
CA PHE A 140 -17.30 2.86 13.89
C PHE A 140 -16.49 1.76 14.60
N CYS A 141 -15.86 2.07 15.73
CA CYS A 141 -15.07 1.10 16.48
C CYS A 141 -15.91 0.09 17.28
N SER A 142 -17.25 0.24 17.33
CA SER A 142 -18.13 -0.80 17.85
C SER A 142 -17.98 -2.13 17.11
N PHE A 143 -17.72 -2.09 15.79
CA PHE A 143 -17.49 -3.29 14.98
C PHE A 143 -16.22 -4.06 15.41
N ALA A 144 -15.27 -3.41 16.09
CA ALA A 144 -14.09 -4.09 16.62
C ALA A 144 -14.40 -5.00 17.81
N VAL A 145 -15.55 -4.79 18.47
CA VAL A 145 -16.02 -5.54 19.66
C VAL A 145 -17.18 -6.47 19.31
N GLY A 146 -17.90 -6.18 18.22
CA GLY A 146 -19.10 -6.90 17.81
C GLY A 146 -18.89 -8.33 17.30
N MET A 147 -19.80 -8.77 16.43
CA MET A 147 -19.81 -10.14 15.92
C MET A 147 -18.53 -10.45 15.11
N PRO A 148 -18.13 -11.73 14.96
CA PRO A 148 -16.94 -12.10 14.19
C PRO A 148 -16.91 -11.51 12.77
N GLU A 149 -18.06 -11.45 12.09
CA GLU A 149 -18.14 -10.83 10.76
C GLU A 149 -17.83 -9.32 10.83
N GLU A 150 -18.45 -8.60 11.76
CA GLU A 150 -18.23 -7.16 11.96
C GLU A 150 -16.77 -6.86 12.30
N ARG A 151 -16.15 -7.70 13.15
CA ARG A 151 -14.73 -7.62 13.50
C ARG A 151 -13.84 -7.81 12.29
N SER A 152 -14.16 -8.76 11.42
CA SER A 152 -13.41 -9.01 10.18
C SER A 152 -13.52 -7.83 9.21
N VAL A 153 -14.71 -7.25 9.08
CA VAL A 153 -14.98 -6.06 8.24
C VAL A 153 -14.21 -4.86 8.77
N TRP A 154 -14.30 -4.59 10.08
CA TRP A 154 -13.57 -3.51 10.73
C TRP A 154 -12.07 -3.68 10.55
N LEU A 155 -11.53 -4.88 10.79
CA LEU A 155 -10.09 -5.14 10.67
C LEU A 155 -9.61 -4.92 9.23
N TYR A 156 -10.36 -5.39 8.24
CA TYR A 156 -10.03 -5.15 6.83
C TYR A 156 -10.02 -3.65 6.51
N GLN A 157 -11.07 -2.92 6.90
CA GLN A 157 -11.20 -1.48 6.64
C GLN A 157 -10.11 -0.70 7.37
N ALA A 158 -9.84 -1.01 8.64
CA ALA A 158 -8.79 -0.40 9.44
C ALA A 158 -7.40 -0.63 8.84
N LYS A 159 -7.07 -1.85 8.39
CA LYS A 159 -5.81 -2.14 7.69
C LYS A 159 -5.64 -1.26 6.44
N ARG A 160 -6.70 -1.13 5.63
CA ARG A 160 -6.67 -0.28 4.42
C ARG A 160 -6.53 1.20 4.77
N LEU A 161 -7.20 1.68 5.81
CA LEU A 161 -7.07 3.05 6.31
C LEU A 161 -5.65 3.33 6.83
N ILE A 162 -5.03 2.42 7.58
CA ILE A 162 -3.65 2.55 8.05
C ILE A 162 -2.65 2.60 6.88
N SER A 163 -2.82 1.75 5.87
CA SER A 163 -2.00 1.81 4.65
C SER A 163 -2.17 3.13 3.92
N LEU A 164 -3.40 3.66 3.83
CA LEU A 164 -3.67 4.96 3.22
C LEU A 164 -3.03 6.11 4.02
N CYS A 165 -3.12 6.07 5.36
CA CYS A 165 -2.48 7.05 6.24
C CYS A 165 -0.94 7.02 6.08
N SER A 166 -0.36 5.83 5.99
CA SER A 166 1.07 5.64 5.73
C SER A 166 1.46 6.20 4.36
N PHE A 167 0.66 5.94 3.33
CA PHE A 167 0.90 6.46 1.98
C PHE A 167 0.82 7.99 1.92
N ILE A 168 -0.14 8.61 2.61
CA ILE A 168 -0.26 10.07 2.73
C ILE A 168 0.99 10.64 3.43
N LEU A 169 1.43 10.03 4.53
CA LEU A 169 2.64 10.41 5.24
C LEU A 169 3.87 10.41 4.32
N ALA A 170 4.03 9.38 3.49
CA ALA A 170 5.14 9.24 2.55
C ALA A 170 5.16 10.31 1.44
N ARG A 171 4.02 10.97 1.19
CA ARG A 171 3.87 12.06 0.19
C ARG A 171 3.92 13.45 0.83
N CYS A 172 3.97 13.55 2.14
CA CYS A 172 4.14 14.81 2.84
C CYS A 172 5.58 15.32 2.60
N ASP A 173 5.71 16.37 1.79
CA ASP A 173 6.98 17.02 1.48
C ASP A 173 7.05 18.38 2.18
N HIS A 174 7.98 18.50 3.13
CA HIS A 174 8.20 19.74 3.90
C HIS A 174 9.16 20.71 3.21
N SER A 175 9.83 20.29 2.14
CA SER A 175 10.85 21.10 1.47
C SER A 175 10.24 22.23 0.63
N CYS A 176 9.01 22.04 0.13
CA CYS A 176 8.29 22.96 -0.73
C CYS A 176 7.09 23.58 0.00
N CYS A 177 7.20 24.85 0.41
CA CYS A 177 6.19 25.62 1.16
C CYS A 177 4.84 25.87 0.43
N LYS A 178 4.45 25.05 -0.54
CA LYS A 178 3.25 25.24 -1.38
C LYS A 178 2.09 24.29 -1.08
N ASP A 179 2.28 23.27 -0.24
CA ASP A 179 1.24 22.23 -0.02
C ASP A 179 0.71 22.22 1.42
N VAL A 180 0.27 23.39 1.91
CA VAL A 180 -0.38 23.60 3.22
C VAL A 180 -1.48 22.57 3.47
N TYR A 181 -2.24 22.29 2.42
CA TYR A 181 -3.35 21.35 2.44
C TYR A 181 -2.90 19.89 2.68
N MET A 182 -1.75 19.49 2.13
CA MET A 182 -1.18 18.17 2.41
C MET A 182 -0.71 18.03 3.86
N VAL A 183 -0.21 19.09 4.49
CA VAL A 183 0.17 19.05 5.92
C VAL A 183 -1.07 18.84 6.79
N GLU A 184 -2.16 19.59 6.56
CA GLU A 184 -3.44 19.41 7.28
C GLU A 184 -3.99 17.99 7.12
N ILE A 185 -4.03 17.48 5.88
CA ILE A 185 -4.51 16.12 5.60
C ILE A 185 -3.62 15.07 6.28
N THR A 186 -2.31 15.28 6.29
CA THR A 186 -1.37 14.36 6.95
C THR A 186 -1.57 14.38 8.46
N ALA A 187 -1.81 15.54 9.07
CA ALA A 187 -2.13 15.65 10.50
C ALA A 187 -3.44 14.91 10.84
N ILE A 188 -4.49 15.08 10.03
CA ILE A 188 -5.76 14.35 10.20
C ILE A 188 -5.54 12.84 10.03
N ALA A 189 -4.79 12.41 9.01
CA ALA A 189 -4.47 11.00 8.77
C ALA A 189 -3.72 10.38 9.96
N MET A 190 -2.75 11.09 10.52
CA MET A 190 -1.99 10.62 11.67
C MET A 190 -2.86 10.54 12.93
N ARG A 191 -3.73 11.52 13.18
CA ARG A 191 -4.72 11.46 14.27
C ARG A 191 -5.62 10.23 14.13
N LEU A 192 -6.16 10.00 12.93
CA LEU A 192 -6.99 8.82 12.66
C LEU A 192 -6.23 7.52 12.91
N ALA A 193 -5.00 7.41 12.42
CA ALA A 193 -4.19 6.21 12.61
C ALA A 193 -3.88 5.95 14.10
N VAL A 194 -3.61 7.00 14.89
CA VAL A 194 -3.44 6.89 16.34
C VAL A 194 -4.74 6.44 17.03
N SER A 195 -5.88 7.03 16.67
CA SER A 195 -7.19 6.65 17.24
C SER A 195 -7.57 5.21 16.91
N LEU A 196 -7.35 4.73 15.68
CA LEU A 196 -7.67 3.35 15.29
C LEU A 196 -6.81 2.31 15.99
N THR A 197 -5.59 2.68 16.38
CA THR A 197 -4.63 1.75 17.00
C THR A 197 -4.63 1.84 18.52
N ASP A 198 -5.30 2.84 19.14
CA ASP A 198 -5.42 2.97 20.59
C ASP A 198 -6.89 2.85 21.02
N CYS A 199 -7.27 1.66 21.46
CA CYS A 199 -8.63 1.43 21.94
C CYS A 199 -8.98 2.35 23.11
N LYS A 200 -8.03 2.78 23.95
CA LYS A 200 -8.32 3.67 25.10
C LYS A 200 -8.90 5.02 24.69
N THR A 201 -8.71 5.43 23.44
CA THR A 201 -9.27 6.67 22.90
C THR A 201 -10.75 6.54 22.51
N TRP A 202 -11.30 5.33 22.47
CA TRP A 202 -12.67 5.08 22.03
C TRP A 202 -13.64 5.31 23.18
N LYS A 203 -14.53 6.30 23.05
CA LYS A 203 -15.49 6.65 24.11
C LYS A 203 -16.54 5.58 24.41
N ILE A 204 -16.70 4.60 23.51
CA ILE A 204 -17.70 3.52 23.62
C ILE A 204 -17.29 2.41 24.62
N LEU A 205 -16.01 2.28 24.97
CA LEU A 205 -15.53 1.10 25.68
C LEU A 205 -16.07 1.00 27.09
N LYS A 206 -16.90 -0.02 27.32
CA LYS A 206 -17.22 -0.54 28.65
C LYS A 206 -16.07 -1.44 29.12
N THR A 207 -15.92 -1.59 30.44
CA THR A 207 -14.83 -2.38 31.05
C THR A 207 -14.79 -3.84 30.56
N GLU A 208 -15.94 -4.43 30.26
CA GLU A 208 -16.09 -5.81 29.77
C GLU A 208 -15.56 -6.00 28.34
N ASP A 209 -15.73 -5.00 27.49
CA ASP A 209 -15.35 -5.01 26.06
C ASP A 209 -13.87 -4.68 25.82
N THR A 210 -13.14 -4.31 26.88
CA THR A 210 -11.74 -3.86 26.76
C THR A 210 -10.80 -4.96 26.24
N THR A 211 -11.09 -6.21 26.56
CA THR A 211 -10.25 -7.36 26.16
C THR A 211 -10.39 -7.68 24.68
N THR A 212 -11.62 -7.71 24.17
CA THR A 212 -11.94 -7.96 22.75
C THR A 212 -11.50 -6.81 21.87
N ALA A 213 -11.72 -5.57 22.31
CA ALA A 213 -11.20 -4.37 21.63
C ALA A 213 -9.67 -4.38 21.56
N SER A 214 -9.00 -4.70 22.68
CA SER A 214 -7.54 -4.83 22.73
C SER A 214 -7.07 -5.89 21.73
N ALA A 215 -7.69 -7.06 21.65
CA ALA A 215 -7.30 -8.11 20.71
C ALA A 215 -7.48 -7.71 19.23
N SER A 216 -8.57 -7.01 18.89
CA SER A 216 -8.79 -6.47 17.54
C SER A 216 -7.75 -5.41 17.17
N VAL A 217 -7.35 -4.56 18.11
CA VAL A 217 -6.26 -3.60 17.95
C VAL A 217 -4.91 -4.30 17.81
N GLU A 218 -4.64 -5.36 18.58
CA GLU A 218 -3.38 -6.12 18.45
C GLU A 218 -3.24 -6.72 17.04
N SER A 219 -4.33 -7.27 16.48
CA SER A 219 -4.34 -7.76 15.09
C SER A 219 -4.02 -6.67 14.05
N LEU A 220 -4.34 -5.41 14.36
CA LEU A 220 -3.99 -4.26 13.52
C LEU A 220 -2.52 -3.84 13.73
N ILE A 221 -2.01 -3.91 14.97
CA ILE A 221 -0.61 -3.64 15.31
C ILE A 221 0.32 -4.67 14.67
N GLU A 222 -0.06 -5.94 14.67
CA GLU A 222 0.66 -7.01 13.96
C GLU A 222 0.77 -6.70 12.46
N PHE A 223 -0.32 -6.23 11.85
CA PHE A 223 -0.28 -5.80 10.45
C PHE A 223 0.68 -4.64 10.22
N ILE A 224 0.70 -3.62 11.09
CA ILE A 224 1.69 -2.52 11.02
C ILE A 224 3.12 -3.06 11.04
N GLY A 225 3.39 -4.05 11.90
CA GLY A 225 4.67 -4.75 11.99
C GLY A 225 5.05 -5.57 10.75
N ALA A 226 4.07 -6.01 9.95
CA ALA A 226 4.30 -6.86 8.80
C ALA A 226 4.84 -6.09 7.57
N ASN A 227 5.64 -6.77 6.74
CA ASN A 227 6.16 -6.19 5.48
C ASN A 227 5.05 -5.71 4.54
N GLN A 228 3.88 -6.34 4.58
CA GLN A 228 2.75 -6.05 3.69
C GLN A 228 2.10 -4.69 3.95
N SER A 229 2.27 -4.10 5.15
CA SER A 229 1.66 -2.80 5.46
C SER A 229 2.31 -1.63 4.74
N GLY A 230 3.61 -1.75 4.43
CA GLY A 230 4.42 -0.65 3.91
C GLY A 230 4.59 0.52 4.88
N THR A 231 4.22 0.37 6.16
CA THR A 231 4.25 1.50 7.12
C THR A 231 5.68 2.00 7.36
N TYR A 232 6.65 1.10 7.55
CA TYR A 232 8.04 1.49 7.78
C TYR A 232 8.72 2.09 6.55
N SER A 233 8.41 1.60 5.34
CA SER A 233 8.95 2.18 4.11
C SER A 233 8.39 3.58 3.83
N CYS A 234 7.11 3.80 4.14
CA CYS A 234 6.47 5.11 4.11
C CYS A 234 7.07 6.07 5.14
N LEU A 235 7.28 5.59 6.39
CA LEU A 235 7.91 6.37 7.44
C LEU A 235 9.35 6.75 7.09
N ARG A 236 10.13 5.83 6.52
CA ARG A 236 11.47 6.12 6.01
C ARG A 236 11.45 7.26 5.02
N ARG A 237 10.56 7.18 4.02
CA ARG A 237 10.43 8.22 3.00
C ARG A 237 10.11 9.58 3.62
N TYR A 238 9.19 9.62 4.58
CA TYR A 238 8.84 10.82 5.33
C TYR A 238 10.04 11.40 6.10
N ILE A 239 10.75 10.58 6.88
CA ILE A 239 11.94 11.00 7.64
C ILE A 239 13.06 11.49 6.71
N SER A 240 13.27 10.84 5.57
CA SER A 240 14.24 11.32 4.58
C SER A 240 13.87 12.68 3.97
N CYS A 241 12.58 13.02 3.95
CA CYS A 241 12.08 14.31 3.45
C CYS A 241 11.99 15.39 4.55
N LEU A 242 12.02 15.01 5.83
CA LEU A 242 12.23 15.96 6.94
C LEU A 242 13.62 16.57 6.75
N GLY A 243 13.70 17.86 6.44
CA GLY A 243 14.99 18.56 6.39
C GLY A 243 15.75 18.45 7.73
N SER A 244 17.01 18.89 7.76
CA SER A 244 17.73 18.98 9.04
C SER A 244 16.93 19.90 9.98
N HIS A 245 16.64 19.45 11.21
CA HIS A 245 15.90 20.27 12.19
C HIS A 245 16.53 21.65 12.40
N ALA A 246 17.86 21.74 12.30
CA ALA A 246 18.61 23.00 12.38
C ALA A 246 18.30 24.02 11.26
N THR A 247 17.68 23.58 10.16
CA THR A 247 17.27 24.43 9.03
C THR A 247 15.77 24.77 9.05
N LEU A 248 14.96 24.00 9.77
CA LEU A 248 13.51 24.20 9.86
C LEU A 248 13.16 25.39 10.75
N GLU A 249 13.93 25.62 11.83
CA GLU A 249 13.78 26.79 12.72
C GLU A 249 14.02 28.14 12.02
N LYS A 250 14.69 28.16 10.85
CA LYS A 250 14.97 29.39 10.09
C LYS A 250 13.95 29.73 9.00
N LYS A 251 12.99 28.84 8.71
CA LYS A 251 11.96 29.12 7.69
C LYS A 251 10.72 29.72 8.37
N ASN A 252 10.56 31.03 8.20
CA ASN A 252 9.31 31.75 8.46
C ASN A 252 8.21 31.20 7.54
N SER A 253 7.47 30.19 7.99
CA SER A 253 6.19 29.80 7.38
C SER A 253 5.14 29.71 8.46
N SER A 254 4.04 30.41 8.25
CA SER A 254 2.87 30.57 9.12
C SER A 254 2.03 29.28 9.32
N ILE A 255 2.65 28.11 9.19
CA ILE A 255 2.04 26.80 9.44
C ILE A 255 2.81 26.19 10.61
N SER A 256 2.05 25.89 11.67
CA SER A 256 2.58 25.74 13.02
C SER A 256 3.61 24.61 13.11
N ALA A 257 4.75 24.89 13.73
CA ALA A 257 5.70 23.88 14.18
C ALA A 257 5.02 22.73 14.98
N ASP A 258 3.86 23.01 15.59
CA ASP A 258 3.05 22.05 16.33
C ASP A 258 2.46 20.95 15.44
N ASP A 259 2.00 21.27 14.22
CA ASP A 259 1.44 20.26 13.30
C ASP A 259 2.54 19.33 12.77
N HIS A 260 3.73 19.88 12.51
CA HIS A 260 4.88 19.08 12.10
C HIS A 260 5.33 18.14 13.23
N PHE A 261 5.40 18.64 14.45
CA PHE A 261 5.71 17.82 15.62
C PHE A 261 4.64 16.75 15.84
N LEU A 262 3.35 17.11 15.74
CA LEU A 262 2.23 16.18 15.86
C LEU A 262 2.31 15.04 14.84
N ILE A 263 2.56 15.36 13.57
CA ILE A 263 2.69 14.35 12.51
C ILE A 263 3.85 13.41 12.81
N THR A 264 5.02 13.97 13.15
CA THR A 264 6.24 13.20 13.40
C THR A 264 6.09 12.30 14.63
N ALA A 265 5.57 12.86 15.74
CA ALA A 265 5.32 12.13 16.97
C ALA A 265 4.28 11.03 16.78
N SER A 266 3.20 11.30 16.05
CA SER A 266 2.16 10.30 15.76
C SER A 266 2.69 9.16 14.90
N ALA A 267 3.45 9.48 13.84
CA ALA A 267 4.04 8.50 12.94
C ALA A 267 5.04 7.58 13.66
N ILE A 268 5.91 8.15 14.51
CA ILE A 268 6.81 7.37 15.37
C ILE A 268 6.02 6.54 16.36
N THR A 269 5.01 7.10 17.01
CA THR A 269 4.16 6.37 17.96
C THR A 269 3.57 5.12 17.31
N ILE A 270 2.98 5.25 16.11
CA ILE A 270 2.41 4.13 15.35
C ILE A 270 3.48 3.07 15.04
N ALA A 271 4.66 3.48 14.59
CA ALA A 271 5.76 2.57 14.28
C ALA A 271 6.34 1.85 15.51
N LEU A 272 6.20 2.43 16.71
CA LEU A 272 6.68 1.82 17.95
C LEU A 272 5.63 0.91 18.63
N ARG A 273 4.35 0.95 18.22
CA ARG A 273 3.29 0.11 18.81
C ARG A 273 3.58 -1.39 18.80
N PRO A 274 4.14 -1.99 17.74
CA PRO A 274 4.48 -3.42 17.75
C PRO A 274 5.44 -3.80 18.90
N PHE A 275 6.39 -2.92 19.22
CA PHE A 275 7.34 -3.16 20.32
C PHE A 275 6.69 -2.98 21.70
N HIS A 276 5.73 -2.06 21.83
CA HIS A 276 5.00 -1.84 23.08
C HIS A 276 3.99 -2.95 23.40
N SER A 277 3.31 -3.46 22.37
CA SER A 277 2.38 -4.60 22.47
C SER A 277 3.09 -5.85 23.02
N MET A 278 4.27 -6.17 22.48
CA MET A 278 5.03 -7.32 22.93
C MET A 278 5.50 -7.19 24.39
N ARG A 279 5.93 -6.00 24.82
CA ARG A 279 6.27 -5.76 26.24
C ARG A 279 5.10 -6.06 27.18
N ALA A 280 3.86 -5.85 26.72
CA ALA A 280 2.67 -6.15 27.49
C ALA A 280 2.29 -7.65 27.49
N GLY A 281 3.06 -8.51 26.79
CA GLY A 281 2.79 -9.94 26.67
C GLY A 281 1.57 -10.29 25.81
N LYS A 282 1.11 -9.36 24.95
CA LYS A 282 -0.19 -9.42 24.29
C LYS A 282 -0.22 -9.88 22.81
N GLY A 283 0.92 -10.10 22.14
CA GLY A 283 0.89 -10.65 20.78
C GLY A 283 2.22 -10.77 20.00
N ALA A 284 2.25 -11.84 19.18
CA ALA A 284 2.98 -12.22 17.95
C ALA A 284 4.45 -11.88 17.65
N ASP A 285 5.00 -12.63 16.67
CA ASP A 285 6.38 -12.68 16.20
C ASP A 285 6.96 -11.30 15.86
N LEU A 286 7.85 -10.83 16.75
CA LEU A 286 8.53 -9.54 16.64
C LEU A 286 9.53 -9.49 15.49
N ASN A 287 9.85 -10.63 14.88
CA ASN A 287 10.81 -10.74 13.80
C ASN A 287 10.39 -9.88 12.61
N GLY A 288 9.08 -9.82 12.29
CA GLY A 288 8.54 -8.98 11.24
C GLY A 288 8.81 -7.48 11.48
N ALA A 289 8.34 -6.96 12.62
CA ALA A 289 8.46 -5.55 12.98
C ALA A 289 9.94 -5.14 13.18
N SER A 290 10.73 -5.97 13.86
CA SER A 290 12.17 -5.76 14.07
C SER A 290 12.93 -5.67 12.74
N LYS A 291 12.63 -6.58 11.80
CA LYS A 291 13.30 -6.60 10.49
C LYS A 291 12.96 -5.36 9.69
N GLN A 292 11.70 -4.95 9.71
CA GLN A 292 11.25 -3.74 9.05
C GLN A 292 11.87 -2.49 9.67
N TYR A 293 11.88 -2.40 11.00
CA TYR A 293 12.46 -1.29 11.73
C TYR A 293 13.97 -1.15 11.46
N PHE A 294 14.71 -2.27 11.52
CA PHE A 294 16.13 -2.29 11.17
C PHE A 294 16.34 -1.83 9.72
N THR A 295 15.64 -2.46 8.76
CA THR A 295 15.84 -2.23 7.32
C THR A 295 15.49 -0.81 6.90
N PHE A 296 14.42 -0.22 7.46
CA PHE A 296 13.89 1.05 6.97
C PHE A 296 14.18 2.25 7.87
N ILE A 297 14.34 2.07 9.18
CA ILE A 297 14.53 3.18 10.12
C ILE A 297 16.00 3.31 10.52
N LEU A 298 16.62 2.23 10.99
CA LEU A 298 18.01 2.29 11.45
C LEU A 298 19.03 2.51 10.32
N THR A 299 18.65 2.25 9.07
CA THR A 299 19.48 2.54 7.88
C THR A 299 19.35 3.97 7.36
N ILE A 300 18.55 4.83 7.99
CA ILE A 300 18.40 6.23 7.56
C ILE A 300 19.69 6.98 7.91
N PRO A 301 20.42 7.53 6.92
CA PRO A 301 21.60 8.33 7.18
C PRO A 301 21.25 9.53 8.05
N ASN A 302 22.07 9.83 9.06
CA ASN A 302 21.85 10.96 9.96
C ASN A 302 20.46 10.99 10.63
N LEU A 303 19.82 9.83 10.89
CA LEU A 303 18.48 9.73 11.52
C LEU A 303 18.27 10.70 12.68
N CYS A 304 19.27 10.81 13.57
CA CYS A 304 19.19 11.68 14.75
C CYS A 304 19.11 13.18 14.43
N LYS A 305 19.57 13.62 13.25
CA LYS A 305 19.51 15.03 12.80
C LYS A 305 18.17 15.36 12.13
N HIS A 306 17.46 14.35 11.64
CA HIS A 306 16.16 14.48 10.96
C HIS A 306 14.97 14.46 11.92
N LEU A 307 15.19 14.13 13.19
CA LEU A 307 14.11 13.97 14.17
C LEU A 307 14.19 14.99 15.30
N PRO A 308 13.03 15.38 15.88
CA PRO A 308 13.00 16.24 17.04
C PRO A 308 13.74 15.57 18.21
N PRO A 309 14.57 16.31 18.96
CA PRO A 309 15.31 15.76 20.10
C PRO A 309 14.42 15.03 21.12
N LEU A 310 13.19 15.50 21.31
CA LEU A 310 12.18 14.91 22.21
C LEU A 310 11.79 13.48 21.85
N LEU A 311 11.91 13.08 20.57
CA LEU A 311 11.50 11.76 20.09
C LEU A 311 12.68 10.77 20.01
N LEU A 312 13.91 11.26 20.11
CA LEU A 312 15.12 10.42 20.05
C LEU A 312 15.19 9.38 21.19
N PRO A 313 14.83 9.69 22.46
CA PRO A 313 14.88 8.69 23.52
C PRO A 313 13.98 7.49 23.24
N ALA A 314 12.80 7.71 22.65
CA ALA A 314 11.86 6.65 22.32
C ALA A 314 12.44 5.69 21.26
N ILE A 315 13.08 6.23 20.22
CA ILE A 315 13.68 5.44 19.13
C ILE A 315 14.96 4.72 19.59
N LYS A 316 15.73 5.33 20.48
CA LYS A 316 16.98 4.77 21.01
C LYS A 316 16.77 3.81 22.18
N HIS A 317 15.54 3.60 22.62
CA HIS A 317 15.28 2.79 23.79
C HIS A 317 15.69 1.33 23.56
N ILE A 318 16.33 0.72 24.56
CA ILE A 318 16.92 -0.63 24.46
C ILE A 318 15.88 -1.70 24.09
N SER A 319 14.63 -1.56 24.54
CA SER A 319 13.56 -2.50 24.21
C SER A 319 13.18 -2.52 22.73
N ILE A 320 13.57 -1.50 21.96
CA ILE A 320 13.31 -1.39 20.52
C ILE A 320 14.58 -1.77 19.74
N LEU A 321 15.74 -1.28 20.19
CA LEU A 321 17.01 -1.57 19.53
C LEU A 321 17.44 -3.03 19.70
N GLN A 322 17.31 -3.61 20.89
CA GLN A 322 17.79 -4.97 21.15
C GLN A 322 17.13 -6.00 20.22
N PRO A 323 15.79 -6.06 20.07
CA PRO A 323 15.18 -7.02 19.15
C PRO A 323 15.54 -6.77 17.68
N ALA A 324 15.66 -5.50 17.28
CA ALA A 324 16.07 -5.13 15.92
C ALA A 324 17.51 -5.52 15.58
N LEU A 325 18.43 -5.39 16.55
CA LEU A 325 19.84 -5.75 16.40
C LEU A 325 20.08 -7.26 16.54
N ASN A 326 19.28 -7.96 17.35
CA ASN A 326 19.36 -9.42 17.48
C ASN A 326 19.12 -10.15 16.15
N ILE A 327 18.44 -9.54 15.19
CA ILE A 327 18.31 -10.08 13.83
C ILE A 327 19.68 -10.31 13.17
N LEU A 328 20.66 -9.44 13.43
CA LEU A 328 22.01 -9.58 12.88
C LEU A 328 22.73 -10.79 13.48
N LEU A 329 22.46 -11.11 14.75
CA LEU A 329 23.06 -12.25 15.44
C LEU A 329 22.48 -13.57 14.91
N VAL A 330 21.17 -13.64 14.66
CA VAL A 330 20.50 -14.84 14.10
C VAL A 330 20.99 -15.15 12.67
N VAL A 331 21.35 -14.12 11.88
CA VAL A 331 21.90 -14.32 10.53
C VAL A 331 23.34 -14.85 10.58
N ALA A 332 24.13 -14.45 11.57
CA ALA A 332 25.50 -14.95 11.75
C ALA A 332 25.52 -16.45 12.11
N ASP A 333 24.60 -16.91 12.97
CA ASP A 333 24.51 -18.32 13.36
C ASP A 333 24.08 -19.24 12.21
N LEU A 334 23.20 -18.77 11.32
CA LEU A 334 22.78 -19.52 10.13
C LEU A 334 23.86 -19.62 9.05
N GLN A 335 24.79 -18.65 8.98
CA GLN A 335 25.96 -18.72 8.10
C GLN A 335 27.11 -19.53 8.70
N GLY A 336 27.11 -19.76 10.02
CA GLY A 336 28.10 -20.58 10.73
C GLY A 336 27.80 -22.08 10.77
N GLN A 337 26.61 -22.53 10.33
CA GLN A 337 26.22 -23.96 10.29
C GLN A 337 26.43 -24.63 8.92
N SER A 338 27.05 -23.95 7.97
CA SER A 338 27.52 -24.54 6.70
C SER A 338 29.05 -24.48 6.62
N ILE A 339 29.73 -25.31 7.42
CA ILE A 339 31.10 -25.76 7.17
C ILE A 339 31.15 -27.26 7.44
#